data_AF-A0AAW2IRN3-F1
#
_entry.id   AF-A0AAW2IRN3-F1
#
_cell.length_a   1.000
_cell.length_b   1.000
_cell.length_c   1.000
_cell.angle_alpha   90.00
_cell.angle_beta   90.00
_cell.angle_gamma   90.00
#
_symmetry.space_group_name_H-M   'P 1'
#
loop_
_entity.id
_entity.type
_entity.pdbx_description
1 polymer ?
#
loop_
_entity_poly.entity_id
_entity_poly.type
_entity_poly.pdbx_seq_one_letter_code
_entity_poly.pdbx_strand_id
1 'polypeptide(L)'
;MLTEQSLVVAEFVSYFQSMLGGVRRTSRINCDFLQPHLKHILDSEEAAVLVSPITHEEIKEAFYDISEESAPGPDGYTSGFFKAAWPEIGNEVCAAVAEFFISGRLLKQLNATMLVFDS
;
A
#
# COMPACT_ATOMS: atom_id res chain seq x y z
N MET A 1 18.27 25.81 25.63
CA MET A 1 17.22 26.53 24.87
C MET A 1 17.55 26.29 23.39
N LEU A 2 16.95 25.26 22.79
CA LEU A 2 17.25 24.81 21.43
C LEU A 2 16.31 25.54 20.45
N THR A 3 16.70 26.74 20.04
CA THR A 3 15.89 27.62 19.17
C THR A 3 16.69 28.09 17.95
N GLU A 4 17.48 27.19 17.35
CA GLU A 4 17.96 27.40 15.98
C GLU A 4 17.31 26.36 15.07
N GLN A 5 16.56 26.83 14.07
CA GLN A 5 15.81 25.99 13.13
C GLN A 5 16.69 24.93 12.46
N SER A 6 17.96 25.24 12.22
CA SER A 6 18.95 24.34 11.62
C SER A 6 19.22 23.10 12.47
N LEU A 7 19.31 23.24 13.79
CA LEU A 7 19.58 22.14 14.71
C LEU A 7 18.37 21.21 14.88
N VAL A 8 17.16 21.78 14.91
CA VAL A 8 15.92 20.98 15.00
C VAL A 8 15.74 20.13 13.74
N VAL A 9 16.01 20.69 12.56
CA VAL A 9 15.93 19.95 11.29
C VAL A 9 17.00 18.86 11.24
N ALA A 10 18.23 19.15 11.66
CA ALA A 10 19.30 18.15 11.68
C ALA A 10 18.99 16.98 12.62
N GLU A 11 18.46 17.27 13.82
CA GLU A 11 18.07 16.24 14.78
C GLU A 11 16.91 15.39 14.25
N PHE A 12 15.92 16.03 13.62
CA PHE A 12 14.78 15.34 13.01
C PHE A 12 15.22 14.39 11.88
N VAL A 13 16.08 14.87 10.97
CA VAL A 13 16.61 14.07 9.87
C VAL A 13 17.45 12.90 10.41
N SER A 14 18.33 13.15 11.39
CA SER A 14 19.14 12.12 12.04
C SER A 14 18.29 11.03 12.69
N TYR A 15 17.26 11.43 13.44
CA TYR A 15 16.35 10.51 14.12
C TYR A 15 15.63 9.59 13.12
N PHE A 16 15.03 10.16 12.08
CA PHE A 16 14.29 9.37 11.10
C PHE A 16 15.20 8.56 10.16
N GLN A 17 16.40 9.04 9.85
CA GLN A 17 17.40 8.25 9.12
C GLN A 17 17.87 7.03 9.92
N SER A 18 18.06 7.18 11.23
CA SER A 18 18.38 6.05 12.11
C SER A 18 17.21 5.06 12.23
N MET A 19 16.00 5.59 12.43
CA MET A 19 14.79 4.80 12.61
C MET A 19 14.38 4.04 11.34
N LEU A 20 14.44 4.70 10.18
CA LEU A 20 13.96 4.16 8.90
C LEU A 20 15.09 3.61 8.01
N GLY A 21 16.31 4.13 8.17
CA GLY A 21 17.49 3.77 7.37
C GLY A 21 18.43 2.76 8.06
N GLY A 22 18.13 2.33 9.28
CA GLY A 22 18.84 1.21 9.91
C GLY A 22 18.74 -0.05 9.04
N VAL A 23 19.84 -0.81 8.94
CA VAL A 23 19.82 -2.16 8.37
C VAL A 23 18.76 -2.94 9.13
N ARG A 24 17.59 -3.16 8.51
CA ARG A 24 16.56 -4.02 9.09
C ARG A 24 17.25 -5.35 9.36
N ARG A 25 17.43 -5.69 10.65
CA ARG A 25 17.86 -7.04 11.01
C ARG A 25 16.75 -7.95 10.53
N THR A 26 16.92 -8.53 9.35
CA THR A 26 16.16 -9.70 8.94
C THR A 26 16.74 -10.87 9.74
N SER A 27 16.51 -10.85 11.05
CA SER A 27 16.68 -12.05 11.85
C SER A 27 15.81 -13.10 11.18
N ARG A 28 16.40 -14.22 10.74
CA ARG A 28 15.61 -15.35 10.25
C ARG A 28 14.59 -15.67 11.33
N ILE A 29 13.32 -15.56 10.97
CA ILE A 29 12.23 -15.95 11.85
C ILE A 29 12.42 -17.44 12.12
N ASN A 30 12.59 -17.81 13.39
CA ASN A 30 12.67 -19.22 13.77
C ASN A 30 11.26 -19.81 13.73
N CYS A 31 10.96 -20.55 12.67
CA CYS A 31 9.65 -21.18 12.47
C CYS A 31 9.30 -22.18 13.58
N ASP A 32 10.29 -22.87 14.17
CA ASP A 32 10.08 -23.85 15.24
C ASP A 32 9.59 -23.18 16.54
N PHE A 33 10.01 -21.94 16.78
CA PHE A 33 9.52 -21.12 17.90
C PHE A 33 8.08 -20.61 17.67
N LEU A 34 7.72 -20.34 16.42
CA LEU A 34 6.40 -19.81 16.06
C LEU A 34 5.33 -20.88 15.91
N GLN A 35 5.69 -22.09 15.47
CA GLN A 35 4.75 -23.20 15.26
C GLN A 35 3.76 -23.42 16.41
N PRO A 36 4.17 -23.47 17.69
CA PRO A 36 3.22 -23.66 18.79
C PRO A 36 2.31 -22.44 19.06
N HIS A 37 2.62 -21.27 18.50
CA HIS A 37 1.87 -20.02 18.67
C HIS A 37 1.03 -19.65 17.45
N LEU A 38 1.24 -20.32 16.31
CA LEU A 38 0.46 -20.12 15.08
C LEU A 38 -0.84 -20.92 15.19
N LYS A 39 -1.94 -20.21 15.46
CA LYS A 39 -3.29 -20.79 15.58
C LYS A 39 -3.84 -21.32 14.25
N HIS A 40 -3.30 -20.85 13.13
CA HIS A 40 -3.71 -21.23 11.80
C HIS A 40 -2.47 -21.47 10.94
N ILE A 41 -2.34 -22.68 10.42
CA ILE A 41 -1.34 -23.03 9.41
C ILE A 41 -2.15 -23.27 8.14
N LEU A 42 -1.82 -22.50 7.10
CA LEU A 42 -2.51 -22.63 5.81
C LEU A 42 -2.35 -24.06 5.30
N ASP A 43 -3.45 -24.67 4.88
CA ASP A 43 -3.38 -25.91 4.14
C ASP A 43 -2.87 -25.68 2.70
N SER A 44 -2.65 -26.77 1.96
CA SER A 44 -2.13 -26.67 0.59
C SER A 44 -3.08 -25.96 -0.37
N GLU A 45 -4.39 -26.00 -0.11
CA GLU A 45 -5.41 -25.38 -0.94
C GLU A 45 -5.48 -23.87 -0.67
N GLU A 46 -5.49 -23.48 0.61
CA GLU A 46 -5.43 -22.07 1.01
C GLU A 46 -4.13 -21.40 0.54
N ALA A 47 -3.00 -22.10 0.64
CA ALA A 47 -1.73 -21.62 0.12
C ALA A 47 -1.76 -21.44 -1.41
N ALA A 48 -2.46 -22.32 -2.14
CA ALA A 48 -2.60 -22.22 -3.59
C ALA A 48 -3.50 -21.02 -3.99
N VAL A 49 -4.54 -20.73 -3.22
CA VAL A 49 -5.40 -19.56 -3.43
C VAL A 49 -4.60 -18.27 -3.26
N LEU A 50 -3.73 -18.17 -2.25
CA LEU A 50 -2.93 -16.96 -2.00
C LEU A 50 -1.92 -16.63 -3.09
N VAL A 51 -1.52 -17.62 -3.91
CA VAL A 51 -0.61 -17.42 -5.05
C VAL A 51 -1.33 -17.41 -6.39
N SER A 52 -2.66 -17.53 -6.38
CA SER A 52 -3.45 -17.49 -7.60
C SER A 52 -3.40 -16.09 -8.24
N PRO A 53 -3.53 -15.99 -9.58
CA PRO A 53 -3.61 -14.71 -10.26
C PRO A 53 -4.84 -13.92 -9.81
N ILE A 54 -4.67 -12.62 -9.58
CA ILE A 54 -5.79 -11.73 -9.26
C ILE A 54 -6.75 -11.60 -10.45
N THR A 55 -8.05 -11.62 -10.17
CA THR A 55 -9.12 -11.56 -11.17
C THR A 55 -9.68 -10.15 -11.33
N HIS A 56 -10.34 -9.87 -12.45
CA HIS A 56 -11.00 -8.58 -12.67
C HIS A 56 -12.14 -8.34 -11.67
N GLU A 57 -12.84 -9.40 -11.28
CA GLU A 57 -13.91 -9.38 -10.30
C GLU A 57 -13.38 -8.95 -8.93
N GLU A 58 -12.28 -9.56 -8.45
CA GLU A 58 -11.65 -9.17 -7.18
C GLU A 58 -11.18 -7.72 -7.19
N ILE A 59 -10.59 -7.26 -8.30
CA ILE A 59 -10.15 -5.86 -8.45
C ILE A 59 -11.35 -4.92 -8.39
N LYS A 60 -12.44 -5.26 -9.09
CA LYS A 60 -13.66 -4.46 -9.10
C LYS A 60 -14.30 -4.42 -7.71
N GLU A 61 -14.47 -5.56 -7.06
CA GLU A 61 -15.05 -5.61 -5.71
C GLU A 61 -14.24 -4.76 -4.72
N ALA A 62 -12.92 -4.93 -4.70
CA ALA A 62 -12.03 -4.12 -3.87
C ALA A 62 -12.13 -2.62 -4.20
N PHE A 63 -12.25 -2.27 -5.47
CA PHE A 63 -12.42 -0.88 -5.90
C PHE A 63 -13.75 -0.27 -5.45
N TYR A 64 -14.84 -1.04 -5.51
CA TYR A 64 -16.16 -0.58 -5.08
C TYR A 64 -16.32 -0.52 -3.55
N ASP A 65 -15.52 -1.27 -2.80
CA ASP A 65 -15.48 -1.24 -1.33
C ASP A 65 -14.87 0.06 -0.77
N ILE A 66 -14.15 0.83 -1.58
CA ILE A 66 -13.60 2.14 -1.19
C ILE A 66 -14.74 3.10 -0.88
N SER A 67 -14.83 3.61 0.36
CA SER A 67 -15.86 4.59 0.74
C SER A 67 -15.87 5.81 -0.16
N GLU A 68 -17.05 6.30 -0.51
CA GLU A 68 -17.26 7.53 -1.29
C GLU A 68 -16.89 8.80 -0.52
N GLU A 69 -16.82 8.70 0.81
CA GLU A 69 -16.41 9.78 1.72
C GLU A 69 -14.88 9.89 1.85
N SER A 70 -14.13 9.13 1.05
CA SER A 70 -12.67 9.27 0.98
C SER A 70 -12.31 10.66 0.47
N ALA A 71 -11.30 11.27 1.11
CA ALA A 71 -10.80 12.57 0.71
C ALA A 71 -10.41 12.56 -0.78
N PRO A 72 -10.76 13.61 -1.54
CA PRO A 72 -10.43 13.66 -2.96
C PRO A 72 -8.92 13.55 -3.17
N GLY A 73 -8.55 12.94 -4.30
CA GLY A 73 -7.17 12.85 -4.73
C GLY A 73 -6.56 14.24 -5.01
N PRO A 74 -5.26 14.30 -5.34
CA PRO A 74 -4.60 15.56 -5.68
C PRO A 74 -5.23 16.30 -6.87
N ASP A 75 -6.01 15.58 -7.67
CA ASP A 75 -6.77 16.01 -8.83
C ASP A 75 -8.17 16.55 -8.48
N GLY A 76 -8.61 16.44 -7.22
CA GLY A 76 -9.92 16.91 -6.77
C GLY A 76 -11.07 15.92 -7.01
N TYR A 77 -10.79 14.72 -7.51
CA TYR A 77 -11.82 13.69 -7.73
C TYR A 77 -11.92 12.72 -6.54
N THR A 78 -13.14 12.37 -6.17
CA THR A 78 -13.42 11.36 -5.12
C THR A 78 -13.52 9.96 -5.73
N SER A 79 -13.48 8.92 -4.89
CA SER A 79 -13.69 7.54 -5.34
C SER A 79 -15.02 7.36 -6.09
N GLY A 80 -16.07 8.12 -5.72
CA GLY A 80 -17.36 8.12 -6.41
C GLY A 80 -17.29 8.50 -7.89
N PHE A 81 -16.43 9.48 -8.25
CA PHE A 81 -16.21 9.83 -9.66
C PHE A 81 -15.62 8.67 -10.45
N PHE A 82 -14.60 8.01 -9.90
CA PHE A 82 -13.96 6.88 -10.58
C PHE A 82 -14.84 5.63 -10.62
N LYS A 83 -15.69 5.40 -9.61
CA LYS A 83 -16.74 4.36 -9.66
C LYS A 83 -17.77 4.62 -10.76
N ALA A 84 -18.15 5.87 -10.97
CA ALA A 84 -19.04 6.25 -12.07
C ALA A 84 -18.36 6.08 -13.45
N ALA A 85 -17.06 6.37 -13.53
CA ALA A 85 -16.25 6.19 -14.74
C ALA A 85 -15.82 4.74 -15.01
N TRP A 86 -16.10 3.79 -14.10
CA TRP A 86 -15.65 2.40 -14.21
C TRP A 86 -15.94 1.72 -15.56
N PRO A 87 -17.09 1.94 -16.25
CA PRO A 87 -17.32 1.36 -17.58
C PRO A 87 -16.31 1.80 -18.64
N GLU A 88 -15.71 2.98 -18.48
CA GLU A 88 -14.74 3.57 -19.41
C GLU A 88 -13.30 3.21 -19.03
N ILE A 89 -12.96 3.20 -17.73
CA ILE A 89 -11.56 3.05 -17.26
C ILE A 89 -11.26 1.69 -16.60
N GLY A 90 -12.28 0.88 -16.31
CA GLY A 90 -12.15 -0.31 -15.47
C GLY A 90 -11.24 -1.38 -16.06
N ASN A 91 -11.21 -1.51 -17.39
CA ASN A 91 -10.34 -2.47 -18.06
C ASN A 91 -8.86 -2.10 -17.93
N GLU A 92 -8.54 -0.82 -18.10
CA GLU A 92 -7.19 -0.28 -17.96
C GLU A 92 -6.71 -0.38 -16.51
N VAL A 93 -7.60 -0.07 -15.54
CA VAL A 93 -7.32 -0.22 -14.12
C VAL A 93 -7.00 -1.69 -13.79
N CYS A 94 -7.84 -2.62 -14.26
CA CYS A 94 -7.61 -4.05 -14.06
C CYS A 94 -6.28 -4.52 -14.67
N ALA A 95 -5.97 -4.09 -15.89
CA ALA A 95 -4.72 -4.45 -16.56
C ALA A 95 -3.50 -3.92 -15.79
N ALA A 96 -3.54 -2.68 -15.32
CA ALA A 96 -2.45 -2.08 -14.55
C ALA A 96 -2.24 -2.78 -13.20
N VAL A 97 -3.32 -3.15 -12.51
CA VAL A 97 -3.26 -3.89 -11.24
C VAL A 97 -2.70 -5.30 -11.46
N ALA A 98 -3.17 -6.01 -12.48
CA ALA A 98 -2.64 -7.33 -12.82
C ALA A 98 -1.14 -7.27 -13.16
N GLU A 99 -0.71 -6.26 -13.94
CA GLU A 99 0.70 -6.04 -14.25
C GLU A 99 1.53 -5.71 -13.00
N PHE A 100 0.96 -4.99 -12.02
CA PHE A 100 1.62 -4.72 -10.75
C PHE A 100 1.91 -6.00 -9.98
N PHE A 101 0.95 -6.94 -9.89
CA PHE A 101 1.15 -8.22 -9.20
C PHE A 101 2.20 -9.12 -9.89
N ILE A 102 2.40 -8.97 -11.20
CA ILE A 102 3.42 -9.70 -11.96
C ILE A 102 4.81 -9.03 -11.84
N SER A 103 4.86 -7.71 -11.99
CA SER A 103 6.12 -6.96 -12.15
C SER A 103 6.65 -6.34 -10.85
N GLY A 104 5.80 -6.23 -9.83
CA GLY A 104 6.06 -5.52 -8.57
C GLY A 104 6.23 -4.01 -8.74
N ARG A 105 5.86 -3.44 -9.90
CA ARG A 105 6.08 -2.02 -10.22
C ARG A 105 4.76 -1.35 -10.57
N LEU A 106 4.44 -0.28 -9.85
CA LEU A 106 3.32 0.60 -10.17
C LEU A 106 3.82 1.73 -11.08
N LEU A 107 2.98 2.20 -12.00
CA LEU A 107 3.30 3.38 -12.82
C LEU A 107 3.57 4.58 -11.90
N LYS A 108 4.71 5.26 -12.10
CA LYS A 108 5.19 6.35 -11.22
C LYS A 108 4.18 7.50 -11.04
N GLN A 109 3.30 7.71 -12.02
CA GLN A 109 2.25 8.74 -11.97
C GLN A 109 1.12 8.41 -10.98
N LEU A 110 0.89 7.14 -10.64
CA LEU A 110 -0.11 6.72 -9.66
C LEU A 110 0.40 6.80 -8.21
N ASN A 111 1.71 6.94 -8.00
CA ASN A 111 2.33 7.04 -6.67
C ASN A 111 2.35 8.48 -6.10
N ALA A 112 1.63 9.42 -6.71
CA ALA A 112 1.57 10.79 -6.25
C ALA A 112 0.57 10.95 -5.08
N THR A 113 1.03 10.75 -3.84
CA THR A 113 0.26 11.06 -2.63
C THR A 113 0.50 12.50 -2.22
N MET A 114 -0.54 13.32 -2.11
CA MET A 114 -0.45 14.68 -1.57
C MET A 114 -0.86 14.66 -0.09
N LEU A 115 0.08 15.02 0.79
CA LEU A 115 -0.21 15.27 2.20
C LEU A 115 -0.79 16.68 2.32
N VAL A 116 -2.10 16.79 2.53
CA VAL A 116 -2.74 18.07 2.85
C VAL A 116 -2.80 18.21 4.37
N PHE A 117 -2.13 19.22 4.91
CA PHE A 117 -2.29 19.62 6.30
C PHE A 117 -3.44 20.63 6.37
N ASP A 118 -4.48 20.32 7.16
CA ASP A 118 -5.51 21.28 7.55
C ASP A 118 -4.90 22.28 8.55
N SER A 119 -5.25 23.56 8.42
CA SER A 119 -4.63 24.71 9.10
C SER A 119 -5.61 25.47 9.97
#